data_AF-A0A4Y7TK98-F1
#
_entry.id   AF-A0A4Y7TK98-F1
#
_cell.length_a   1.000
_cell.length_b   1.000
_cell.length_c   1.000
_cell.angle_alpha   90.00
_cell.angle_beta   90.00
_cell.angle_gamma   90.00
#
_symmetry.space_group_name_H-M   'P 1'
#
loop_
_entity.id
_entity.type
_entity.pdbx_description
1 polymer ?
#
loop_
_entity_poly.entity_id
_entity_poly.type
_entity_poly.pdbx_seq_one_letter_code
_entity_poly.pdbx_strand_id
1 'polypeptide(L)'
;MSVEALLNPSGESDLLSSTSPEDIFQAVMEARDASENMDINGGDDDDPVDLPPTRREVLQASDAIKRHLMGLDTRYARELEALLASMNRDLRLEDAHSMQNTTITSYFT
;
A
#
# COMPACT_ATOMS: atom_id res chain seq x y z
N MET A 1 10.81 -43.98 12.87
CA MET A 1 10.95 -42.62 12.30
C MET A 1 11.65 -41.77 13.36
N SER A 2 12.78 -41.14 13.04
CA SER A 2 13.48 -40.26 14.00
C SER A 2 12.93 -38.83 13.91
N VAL A 3 13.00 -38.09 15.01
CA VAL A 3 12.62 -36.67 15.08
C VAL A 3 13.46 -35.80 14.15
N GLU A 4 14.70 -36.17 13.85
CA GLU A 4 15.56 -35.44 12.91
C GLU A 4 15.03 -35.50 11.48
N ALA A 5 14.37 -36.60 11.09
CA ALA A 5 13.76 -36.76 9.76
C ALA A 5 12.47 -35.94 9.58
N LEU A 6 11.85 -35.48 10.68
CA LEU A 6 10.68 -34.59 10.66
C LEU A 6 11.08 -33.11 10.64
N LEU A 7 12.25 -32.78 11.19
CA LEU A 7 12.76 -31.41 11.27
C LEU A 7 13.52 -30.99 10.01
N ASN A 8 14.12 -31.93 9.28
CA ASN A 8 14.81 -31.69 8.01
C ASN A 8 14.40 -32.77 6.99
N PRO A 9 13.26 -32.62 6.29
CA PRO A 9 12.90 -33.54 5.23
C PRO A 9 13.96 -33.48 4.12
N SER A 10 14.50 -34.63 3.74
CA SER A 10 15.62 -34.75 2.78
C SER A 10 15.34 -34.13 1.41
N GLY A 11 14.08 -33.82 1.09
CA GLY A 11 13.66 -33.20 -0.17
C GLY A 11 13.70 -31.67 -0.18
N GLU A 12 13.83 -30.99 0.96
CA GLU A 12 13.86 -29.51 1.01
C GLU A 12 15.28 -28.94 0.92
N SER A 13 16.32 -29.75 1.15
CA SER A 13 17.72 -29.32 1.03
C SER A 13 18.15 -29.04 -0.41
N ASP A 14 17.49 -29.64 -1.41
CA ASP A 14 17.89 -29.51 -2.82
C ASP A 14 17.27 -28.28 -3.52
N LEU A 15 16.15 -27.74 -3.00
CA LEU A 15 15.48 -26.57 -3.58
C LEU A 15 16.24 -25.26 -3.34
N LEU A 16 16.97 -25.14 -2.22
CA LEU A 16 17.81 -23.97 -1.92
C LEU A 16 19.24 -24.09 -2.47
N SER A 17 19.66 -25.29 -2.89
CA SER A 17 21.03 -25.54 -3.36
C SER A 17 21.22 -25.28 -4.86
N SER A 18 20.14 -25.06 -5.62
CA SER A 18 20.19 -25.01 -7.09
C SER A 18 20.06 -23.60 -7.69
N THR A 19 19.75 -22.58 -6.89
CA THR A 19 19.69 -21.19 -7.37
C THR A 19 21.02 -20.51 -7.09
N SER A 20 21.82 -20.31 -8.14
CA SER A 20 23.09 -19.62 -8.01
C SER A 20 22.86 -18.12 -7.81
N PRO A 21 23.74 -17.39 -7.10
CA PRO A 21 23.66 -15.93 -7.00
C PRO A 21 23.60 -15.23 -8.38
N GLU A 22 24.19 -15.84 -9.40
CA GLU A 22 24.13 -15.40 -10.80
C GLU A 22 22.71 -15.48 -11.39
N ASP A 23 21.95 -16.53 -11.05
CA ASP A 23 20.56 -16.69 -11.52
C ASP A 23 19.65 -15.62 -10.88
N ILE A 24 19.91 -15.29 -9.62
CA ILE A 24 19.21 -14.21 -8.90
C ILE A 24 19.55 -12.86 -9.55
N PHE A 25 20.83 -12.61 -9.81
CA PHE A 25 21.27 -11.38 -10.47
C PHE A 25 20.64 -11.23 -11.86
N GLN A 26 20.63 -12.32 -12.64
CA GLN A 26 20.05 -12.33 -13.98
C GLN A 26 18.54 -12.07 -13.95
N ALA A 27 17.80 -12.71 -13.05
CA ALA A 27 16.37 -12.48 -12.89
C ALA A 27 16.04 -11.03 -12.49
N VAL A 28 16.87 -10.41 -11.64
CA VAL A 28 16.70 -9.01 -11.24
C VAL A 28 17.00 -8.05 -12.40
N MET A 29 18.04 -8.34 -13.19
CA MET A 29 18.37 -7.54 -14.38
C MET A 29 17.29 -7.67 -15.45
N GLU A 30 16.74 -8.86 -15.70
CA GLU A 30 15.65 -9.08 -16.65
C GLU A 30 14.35 -8.38 -16.24
N ALA A 31 13.99 -8.43 -14.94
CA ALA A 31 12.84 -7.70 -14.42
C ALA A 31 13.01 -6.18 -14.57
N ARG A 32 14.24 -5.68 -14.35
CA ARG A 32 14.57 -4.27 -14.54
C ARG A 32 14.48 -3.85 -16.01
N ASP A 33 15.06 -4.62 -16.92
CA ASP A 33 15.03 -4.35 -18.36
C ASP A 33 13.60 -4.41 -18.91
N ALA A 34 12.76 -5.33 -18.41
CA ALA A 34 11.34 -5.37 -18.75
C ALA A 34 10.60 -4.13 -18.25
N SER A 35 10.94 -3.63 -17.06
CA SER A 35 10.35 -2.39 -16.52
C SER A 35 10.78 -1.14 -17.28
N GLU A 36 12.04 -1.07 -17.72
CA GLU A 36 12.58 0.08 -18.45
C GLU A 36 12.13 0.08 -19.93
N ASN A 37 11.81 -1.08 -20.52
CA ASN A 37 11.31 -1.20 -21.89
C ASN A 37 9.78 -1.20 -22.03
N MET A 38 9.02 -1.19 -20.92
CA MET A 38 7.55 -1.10 -20.96
C MET A 38 7.03 0.22 -21.56
N ASP A 39 7.85 1.26 -21.62
CA ASP A 39 7.46 2.57 -22.19
C ASP A 39 7.38 2.57 -23.73
N ILE A 40 7.78 1.49 -24.41
CA ILE A 40 7.96 1.47 -25.88
C ILE A 40 6.92 0.61 -26.61
N ASN A 41 6.22 -0.31 -25.94
CA ASN A 41 5.17 -1.10 -26.59
C ASN A 41 3.80 -0.77 -26.01
N GLY A 42 3.29 0.40 -26.45
CA GLY A 42 1.91 0.81 -26.24
C GLY A 42 0.94 -0.27 -26.69
N GLY A 43 0.25 -0.85 -25.72
CA GLY A 43 -0.72 -1.91 -25.92
C GLY A 43 -1.44 -2.23 -24.63
N ASP A 44 -2.24 -1.29 -24.15
CA ASP A 44 -3.57 -1.65 -23.68
C ASP A 44 -4.53 -0.49 -23.97
N ASP A 45 -5.62 -0.80 -24.66
CA ASP A 45 -6.79 0.07 -24.82
C ASP A 45 -7.55 0.12 -23.48
N ASP A 46 -6.86 0.53 -22.41
CA ASP A 46 -7.49 0.80 -21.14
C ASP A 46 -8.07 2.22 -21.22
N ASP A 47 -9.36 2.30 -21.58
CA ASP A 47 -10.18 3.44 -21.19
C ASP A 47 -9.82 3.80 -19.75
N PRO A 48 -9.51 5.08 -19.42
CA PRO A 48 -9.03 5.43 -18.10
C PRO A 48 -10.07 4.99 -17.08
N VAL A 49 -9.77 3.91 -16.36
CA VAL A 49 -10.60 3.43 -15.27
C VAL A 49 -10.58 4.55 -14.24
N ASP A 50 -11.72 5.23 -14.09
CA ASP A 50 -11.86 6.32 -13.12
C ASP A 50 -11.77 5.70 -11.72
N LEU A 51 -10.54 5.66 -11.20
CA LEU A 51 -10.27 5.08 -9.89
C LEU A 51 -10.87 5.98 -8.82
N PRO A 52 -11.45 5.39 -7.76
CA PRO A 52 -11.92 6.18 -6.63
C PRO A 52 -10.75 7.00 -6.05
N PRO A 53 -11.03 8.22 -5.55
CA PRO A 53 -9.97 9.08 -5.02
C PRO A 53 -9.26 8.39 -3.86
N THR A 54 -7.94 8.50 -3.86
CA THR A 54 -7.11 8.06 -2.76
C THR A 54 -7.47 8.82 -1.49
N ARG A 55 -7.25 8.20 -0.34
CA ARG A 55 -7.42 8.85 0.97
C ARG A 55 -6.70 10.21 1.05
N ARG A 56 -5.50 10.31 0.46
CA ARG A 56 -4.72 11.55 0.43
C ARG A 56 -5.46 12.64 -0.33
N GLU A 57 -6.05 12.31 -1.49
CA GLU A 57 -6.84 13.25 -2.29
C GLU A 57 -8.10 13.70 -1.56
N VAL A 58 -8.79 12.78 -0.87
CA VAL A 58 -9.96 13.13 -0.03
C VAL A 58 -9.58 14.09 1.09
N LEU A 59 -8.44 13.87 1.76
CA LEU A 59 -7.94 14.79 2.80
C LEU A 59 -7.54 16.15 2.23
N GLN A 60 -6.94 16.21 1.03
CA GLN A 60 -6.62 17.46 0.36
C GLN A 60 -7.88 18.23 -0.06
N ALA A 61 -8.90 17.54 -0.57
CA ALA A 61 -10.19 18.14 -0.90
C ALA A 61 -10.88 18.68 0.37
N SER A 62 -10.87 17.93 1.47
CA SER A 62 -11.38 18.36 2.77
C SER A 62 -10.70 19.65 3.26
N ASP A 63 -9.37 19.74 3.13
CA ASP A 63 -8.62 20.95 3.49
C ASP A 63 -8.98 22.15 2.59
N ALA A 64 -9.16 21.92 1.30
CA ALA A 64 -9.60 22.96 0.36
C ALA A 64 -10.99 23.51 0.72
N ILE A 65 -11.95 22.64 1.07
CA ILE A 65 -13.28 23.05 1.51
C ILE A 65 -13.18 23.83 2.83
N LYS A 66 -12.39 23.35 3.81
CA LYS A 66 -12.18 24.07 5.08
C LYS A 66 -11.65 25.49 4.87
N ARG A 67 -10.67 25.67 3.99
CA ARG A 67 -10.15 27.01 3.64
C ARG A 67 -11.23 27.93 3.06
N HIS A 68 -12.16 27.39 2.28
CA HIS A 68 -13.31 28.16 1.81
C HIS A 68 -14.28 28.53 2.94
N LEU A 69 -14.55 27.59 3.85
CA LEU A 69 -15.47 27.78 4.98
C LEU A 69 -14.97 28.79 6.01
N MET A 70 -13.65 28.95 6.20
CA MET A 70 -13.07 29.91 7.15
C MET A 70 -13.54 31.35 6.94
N GLY A 71 -13.94 31.72 5.71
CA GLY A 71 -14.49 33.04 5.40
C GLY A 71 -15.99 33.21 5.69
N LEU A 72 -16.69 32.14 6.10
CA LEU A 72 -18.14 32.09 6.22
C LEU A 72 -18.58 31.83 7.66
N ASP A 73 -19.07 32.85 8.36
CA ASP A 73 -19.64 32.67 9.70
C ASP A 73 -21.12 32.27 9.68
N THR A 74 -21.45 31.31 8.80
CA THR A 74 -22.83 30.81 8.66
C THR A 74 -23.02 29.52 9.43
N ARG A 75 -24.25 29.24 9.87
CA ARG A 75 -24.60 27.96 10.50
C ARG A 75 -24.23 26.77 9.61
N TYR A 76 -24.50 26.88 8.31
CA TYR A 76 -24.17 25.85 7.32
C TYR A 76 -22.66 25.56 7.26
N ALA A 77 -21.82 26.60 7.29
CA ALA A 77 -20.36 26.43 7.29
C ALA A 77 -19.87 25.65 8.52
N ARG A 78 -20.41 25.97 9.70
CA ARG A 78 -20.06 25.25 10.95
C ARG A 78 -20.51 23.79 10.94
N GLU A 79 -21.71 23.52 10.40
CA GLU A 79 -22.22 22.15 10.26
C GLU A 79 -21.35 21.34 9.28
N LEU A 80 -20.98 21.92 8.13
CA LEU A 80 -20.10 21.26 7.17
C LEU A 80 -18.69 21.03 7.72
N GLU A 81 -18.14 21.98 8.48
CA GLU A 81 -16.84 21.82 9.12
C GLU A 81 -16.83 20.67 10.13
N ALA A 82 -17.91 20.52 10.91
CA ALA A 82 -18.08 19.40 11.84
C ALA A 82 -18.12 18.05 11.10
N LEU A 83 -18.83 17.96 9.98
CA LEU A 83 -18.87 16.75 9.14
C LEU A 83 -17.51 16.42 8.51
N LEU A 84 -16.79 17.43 8.03
CA LEU A 84 -15.43 17.24 7.51
C LEU A 84 -14.47 16.78 8.61
N ALA A 85 -14.64 17.27 9.84
CA ALA A 85 -13.83 16.84 10.97
C ALA A 85 -14.08 15.38 11.34
N SER A 86 -15.33 14.91 11.35
CA SER A 86 -15.65 13.50 11.60
C SER A 86 -15.10 12.61 10.49
N MET A 87 -15.33 12.96 9.22
CA MET A 87 -14.80 12.20 8.08
C MET A 87 -13.28 12.07 8.12
N ASN A 88 -12.56 13.18 8.38
CA ASN A 88 -11.10 13.16 8.47
C ASN A 88 -10.60 12.28 9.63
N ARG A 89 -11.35 12.22 10.74
CA ARG A 89 -11.02 11.32 11.86
C ARG A 89 -11.19 9.87 11.46
N ASP A 90 -12.29 9.53 10.80
CA ASP A 90 -12.59 8.16 10.38
C ASP A 90 -11.54 7.66 9.38
N LEU A 91 -11.19 8.49 8.39
CA LEU A 91 -10.10 8.19 7.44
C LEU A 91 -8.76 7.95 8.14
N ARG A 92 -8.48 8.63 9.27
CA ARG A 92 -7.25 8.40 10.05
C ARG A 92 -7.31 7.14 10.90
N LEU A 93 -8.47 6.78 11.40
CA LEU A 93 -8.66 5.52 12.13
C LEU A 93 -8.56 4.32 11.19
N GLU A 94 -9.15 4.40 10.00
CA GLU A 94 -9.04 3.36 8.97
C GLU A 94 -7.58 3.10 8.58
N ASP A 95 -6.80 4.17 8.41
CA ASP A 95 -5.35 4.10 8.17
C ASP A 95 -4.63 3.34 9.29
N ALA A 96 -4.86 3.71 10.54
CA ALA A 96 -4.30 3.04 11.71
C ALA A 96 -4.73 1.57 11.82
N HIS A 97 -5.96 1.23 11.43
CA HIS A 97 -6.45 -0.15 11.42
C HIS A 97 -5.87 -0.99 10.28
N SER A 98 -5.53 -0.36 9.15
CA SER A 98 -4.87 -1.02 8.02
C SER A 98 -3.36 -1.24 8.23
N MET A 99 -2.77 -0.59 9.24
CA MET A 99 -1.36 -0.84 9.60
C MET A 99 -1.19 -2.28 10.09
N GLN A 100 -0.31 -3.02 9.43
CA GLN A 100 0.04 -4.37 9.88
C GLN A 100 0.86 -4.32 11.17
N ASN A 101 0.54 -5.22 12.11
CA ASN A 101 1.36 -5.40 13.30
C ASN A 101 2.76 -5.83 12.89
N THR A 102 3.76 -5.03 13.25
CA THR A 102 5.16 -5.36 13.04
C THR A 102 5.74 -6.01 14.30
N THR A 103 6.88 -6.69 14.16
CA THR A 103 7.60 -7.30 15.29
C THR A 103 7.98 -6.29 16.37
N ILE A 104 8.07 -4.99 16.06
CA ILE A 104 8.30 -3.92 17.04
C ILE A 104 7.06 -3.71 17.93
N THR A 105 5.86 -3.81 17.37
CA THR A 105 4.60 -3.63 18.13
C THR A 105 4.24 -4.82 19.03
N SER A 106 4.86 -5.99 18.84
CA SER A 106 4.60 -7.19 19.67
C SER A 106 5.37 -7.23 21.01
N TYR A 107 6.30 -6.30 21.26
CA TYR A 107 7.07 -6.26 22.52
C TYR A 107 6.33 -5.59 23.69
N PHE A 108 5.16 -4.99 23.45
CA PHE A 108 4.42 -4.20 24.44
C PHE A 108 3.07 -4.81 24.87
N THR A 109 2.82 -6.06 24.51
CA THR A 109 1.70 -6.89 25.02
C THR A 109 2.17 -7.79 26.15
#